data_AF-A0A3D0NB49-F1
#
_entry.id   AF-A0A3D0NB49-F1
#
_cell.length_a   1.000
_cell.length_b   1.000
_cell.length_c   1.000
_cell.angle_alpha   90.00
_cell.angle_beta   90.00
_cell.angle_gamma   90.00
#
_symmetry.space_group_name_H-M   'P 1'
#
loop_
_entity.id
_entity.type
_entity.pdbx_description
1 polymer ?
#
loop_
_entity_poly.entity_id
_entity_poly.type
_entity_poly.pdbx_seq_one_letter_code
_entity_poly.pdbx_strand_id
1 'polypeptide(L)'
;MLTLDDGWSLALKAGEEIDALQVGHRVAVIARPSGGSGLNDLLLEAWAYDWDLPHEEEGAQAPPVEAPSALPAQPDLPVVSAPAGAPPTVGAAPIVPPSPDAGLDGVIAVWRKWVLGLNPKLSDEQASNIVRWVLHYSQQYNVNHKLIFALIKWESWYNPGCVSHAGATGLMQLMPGTARSLGVDPRNVQQNIEGGVHYLSEQLEIYRNRPNYERVLLALACYNAGPNAVKRAGNCVPNITETRSYVRKVSGTFYELHQAGMP
;
A
#
# COMPACT_ATOMS: atom_id res chain seq x y z
N MET A 1 21.43 -21.82 5.95
CA MET A 1 21.78 -22.16 4.55
C MET A 1 20.71 -21.53 3.68
N LEU A 2 21.13 -20.74 2.72
CA LEU A 2 20.27 -20.01 1.79
C LEU A 2 20.19 -20.79 0.49
N THR A 3 19.00 -20.93 -0.05
CA THR A 3 18.78 -21.56 -1.36
C THR A 3 17.92 -20.63 -2.22
N LEU A 4 18.38 -20.35 -3.43
CA LEU A 4 17.68 -19.51 -4.41
C LEU A 4 16.88 -20.36 -5.41
N ASP A 5 15.91 -19.74 -6.07
CA ASP A 5 14.98 -20.39 -7.02
C ASP A 5 15.68 -20.97 -8.26
N ASP A 6 16.93 -20.60 -8.51
CA ASP A 6 17.78 -21.10 -9.59
C ASP A 6 18.67 -22.30 -9.19
N GLY A 7 18.54 -22.80 -7.95
CA GLY A 7 19.25 -23.96 -7.44
C GLY A 7 20.60 -23.66 -6.77
N TRP A 8 21.00 -22.39 -6.64
CA TRP A 8 22.19 -22.01 -5.88
C TRP A 8 21.98 -22.15 -4.37
N SER A 9 22.99 -22.63 -3.65
CA SER A 9 22.95 -22.71 -2.18
C SER A 9 24.22 -22.17 -1.52
N LEU A 10 24.05 -21.37 -0.46
CA LEU A 10 25.14 -20.74 0.29
C LEU A 10 24.99 -20.99 1.80
N ALA A 11 26.06 -21.41 2.46
CA ALA A 11 26.13 -21.54 3.91
C ALA A 11 26.74 -20.26 4.50
N LEU A 12 26.01 -19.60 5.41
CA LEU A 12 26.44 -18.35 6.03
C LEU A 12 26.63 -18.50 7.53
N LYS A 13 27.53 -17.69 8.07
CA LYS A 13 27.67 -17.50 9.51
C LYS A 13 26.91 -16.25 9.96
N ALA A 14 26.54 -16.22 11.23
CA ALA A 14 25.86 -15.07 11.82
C ALA A 14 26.75 -13.82 11.72
N GLY A 15 26.22 -12.75 11.13
CA GLY A 15 26.91 -11.46 10.97
C GLY A 15 27.61 -11.27 9.61
N GLU A 16 27.46 -12.18 8.65
CA GLU A 16 27.95 -11.97 7.27
C GLU A 16 26.94 -11.19 6.42
N GLU A 17 27.45 -10.19 5.69
CA GLU A 17 26.72 -9.40 4.69
C GLU A 17 26.77 -10.13 3.33
N ILE A 18 25.69 -10.10 2.55
CA ILE A 18 25.58 -10.84 1.28
C ILE A 18 25.37 -9.88 0.12
N ASP A 19 26.46 -9.52 -0.55
CA ASP A 19 26.42 -8.57 -1.68
C ASP A 19 25.77 -9.17 -2.95
N ALA A 20 25.54 -10.48 -2.98
CA ALA A 20 24.99 -11.20 -4.15
C ALA A 20 23.45 -11.19 -4.21
N LEU A 21 22.76 -10.73 -3.17
CA LEU A 21 21.30 -10.63 -3.18
C LEU A 21 20.88 -9.36 -3.90
N GLN A 22 20.42 -9.52 -5.14
CA GLN A 22 19.82 -8.44 -5.91
C GLN A 22 18.34 -8.30 -5.58
N VAL A 23 17.84 -7.10 -5.84
CA VAL A 23 16.45 -6.76 -5.58
C VAL A 23 15.52 -7.60 -6.47
N GLY A 24 14.49 -8.19 -5.86
CA GLY A 24 13.56 -9.09 -6.53
C GLY A 24 13.83 -10.59 -6.34
N HIS A 25 14.95 -10.98 -5.71
CA HIS A 25 15.15 -12.37 -5.32
C HIS A 25 14.20 -12.79 -4.18
N ARG A 26 13.59 -13.97 -4.32
CA ARG A 26 12.90 -14.65 -3.20
C ARG A 26 13.92 -15.49 -2.46
N VAL A 27 13.90 -15.39 -1.14
CA VAL A 27 14.96 -15.94 -0.31
C VAL A 27 14.33 -16.83 0.76
N ALA A 28 14.62 -18.13 0.70
CA ALA A 28 14.24 -19.08 1.74
C ALA A 28 15.42 -19.27 2.72
N VAL A 29 15.22 -18.87 3.98
CA VAL A 29 16.23 -19.06 5.04
C VAL A 29 15.84 -20.27 5.87
N ILE A 30 16.61 -21.36 5.72
CA ILE A 30 16.46 -22.53 6.58
C ILE A 30 17.50 -22.43 7.71
N ALA A 31 17.02 -22.14 8.92
CA ALA A 31 17.81 -22.21 10.14
C ALA A 31 17.66 -23.62 10.76
N ARG A 32 18.78 -24.31 11.00
CA ARG A 32 18.81 -25.53 11.80
C ARG A 32 19.55 -25.24 13.10
N PRO A 33 18.98 -25.52 14.28
CA PRO A 33 19.72 -25.36 15.53
C PRO A 33 20.86 -26.37 15.59
N SER A 34 22.06 -25.91 15.88
CA SER A 34 23.19 -26.78 16.22
C SER A 34 23.01 -27.30 17.64
N GLY A 35 22.27 -28.42 17.79
CA GLY A 35 22.34 -29.26 19.00
C GLY A 35 21.13 -29.31 19.95
N GLY A 36 19.91 -28.95 19.54
CA GLY A 36 18.71 -29.07 20.39
C GLY A 36 17.58 -29.89 19.74
N SER A 37 16.97 -30.81 20.50
CA SER A 37 15.92 -31.74 20.04
C SER A 37 14.49 -31.21 20.26
N GLY A 38 14.17 -30.03 19.73
CA GLY A 38 12.84 -29.41 19.88
C GLY A 38 12.35 -28.74 18.60
N LEU A 39 11.12 -29.10 18.19
CA LEU A 39 10.38 -28.58 17.03
C LEU A 39 9.94 -27.13 17.25
N ASN A 40 10.10 -26.29 16.23
CA ASN A 40 9.02 -25.52 15.59
C ASN A 40 9.64 -24.61 14.52
N ASP A 41 9.18 -24.81 13.28
CA ASP A 41 9.64 -24.16 12.07
C ASP A 41 9.54 -22.63 12.18
N LEU A 42 10.69 -21.97 12.34
CA LEU A 42 10.82 -20.52 12.20
C LEU A 42 10.84 -20.18 10.70
N LEU A 43 9.67 -19.90 10.15
CA LEU A 43 9.52 -19.30 8.82
C LEU A 43 9.79 -17.79 8.95
N LEU A 44 11.00 -17.36 8.60
CA LEU A 44 11.31 -15.95 8.40
C LEU A 44 11.07 -15.61 6.92
N GLU A 45 9.92 -15.00 6.62
CA GLU A 45 9.67 -14.39 5.31
C GLU A 45 10.30 -12.99 5.27
N ALA A 46 11.42 -12.85 4.56
CA ALA A 46 12.01 -11.56 4.25
C ALA A 46 11.56 -11.11 2.85
N TRP A 47 11.12 -9.87 2.73
CA TRP A 47 10.68 -9.26 1.48
C TRP A 47 11.70 -8.18 1.08
N ALA A 48 12.38 -8.35 -0.06
CA ALA A 48 13.18 -7.29 -0.68
C ALA A 48 12.33 -6.63 -1.78
N TYR A 49 11.98 -5.36 -1.60
CA TYR A 49 11.28 -4.56 -2.62
C TYR A 49 12.26 -3.62 -3.30
N ASP A 50 12.17 -3.54 -4.63
CA ASP A 50 12.83 -2.47 -5.39
C ASP A 50 11.97 -1.23 -5.33
N TRP A 51 12.52 -0.17 -4.76
CA TRP A 51 11.92 1.16 -4.77
C TRP A 51 12.92 2.19 -5.23
N ASP A 52 13.48 1.99 -6.42
CA ASP A 52 14.11 3.08 -7.16
C ASP A 52 13.04 3.81 -7.98
N LEU A 53 12.59 4.95 -7.47
CA LEU A 53 11.86 5.94 -8.28
C LEU A 53 12.88 6.60 -9.21
N PRO A 54 12.63 6.69 -10.53
CA PRO A 54 13.44 7.57 -11.36
C PRO A 54 13.29 9.01 -10.86
N HIS A 55 14.42 9.65 -10.56
CA HIS A 55 14.48 11.09 -10.39
C HIS A 55 14.17 11.72 -11.75
N GLU A 56 13.00 12.33 -11.93
CA GLU A 56 12.76 13.16 -13.11
C GLU A 56 13.65 14.41 -13.02
N GLU A 57 14.66 14.49 -13.89
CA GLU A 57 15.34 15.75 -14.18
C GLU A 57 14.34 16.71 -14.85
N GLU A 58 14.17 17.89 -14.29
CA GLU A 58 13.40 18.99 -14.88
C GLU A 58 13.99 19.37 -16.26
N GLY A 59 13.35 18.95 -17.36
CA GLY A 59 13.77 19.48 -18.66
C GLY A 59 13.35 18.74 -19.94
N ALA A 60 12.14 18.18 -20.05
CA ALA A 60 11.67 17.65 -21.33
C ALA A 60 10.31 18.26 -21.72
N GLN A 61 10.34 19.12 -22.74
CA GLN A 61 9.17 19.79 -23.29
C GLN A 61 8.46 18.84 -24.27
N ALA A 62 7.21 18.47 -23.95
CA ALA A 62 6.40 17.58 -24.79
C ALA A 62 5.88 18.30 -26.06
N PRO A 63 5.81 17.60 -27.21
CA PRO A 63 5.29 18.18 -28.45
C PRO A 63 3.76 18.38 -28.39
N PRO A 64 3.18 19.27 -29.23
CA PRO A 64 1.76 19.55 -29.21
C PRO A 64 0.96 18.40 -29.85
N VAL A 65 -0.06 17.91 -29.15
CA VAL A 65 -0.94 16.83 -29.64
C VAL A 65 -2.35 17.39 -29.85
N GLU A 66 -2.85 17.25 -31.08
CA GLU A 66 -4.23 17.56 -31.49
C GLU A 66 -5.27 16.74 -30.71
N ALA A 67 -6.42 17.35 -30.47
CA ALA A 67 -7.52 16.80 -29.68
C ALA A 67 -8.28 15.68 -30.40
N PRO A 68 -8.52 14.52 -29.74
CA PRO A 68 -9.55 13.58 -30.17
C PRO A 68 -10.87 13.76 -29.41
N SER A 69 -11.93 13.61 -30.21
CA SER A 69 -13.38 13.60 -29.95
C SER A 69 -13.88 12.90 -28.67
N ALA A 70 -15.03 13.40 -28.21
CA ALA A 70 -15.70 13.14 -26.93
C ALA A 70 -15.90 11.67 -26.54
N LEU A 71 -15.55 11.36 -25.29
CA LEU A 71 -15.91 10.13 -24.59
C LEU A 71 -17.27 10.28 -23.87
N PRO A 72 -18.04 9.19 -23.69
CA PRO A 72 -19.32 9.24 -22.99
C PRO A 72 -19.15 9.62 -21.52
N ALA A 73 -20.17 10.31 -20.99
CA ALA A 73 -20.21 10.93 -19.67
C ALA A 73 -19.72 9.99 -18.54
N GLN A 74 -18.69 10.44 -17.83
CA GLN A 74 -18.46 10.02 -16.45
C GLN A 74 -19.29 10.94 -15.55
N PRO A 75 -20.03 10.44 -14.56
CA PRO A 75 -20.70 11.31 -13.61
C PRO A 75 -19.66 12.08 -12.79
N ASP A 76 -19.89 13.38 -12.65
CA ASP A 76 -19.02 14.31 -11.93
C ASP A 76 -18.80 13.86 -10.48
N LEU A 77 -17.53 13.58 -10.13
CA LEU A 77 -17.10 13.53 -8.74
C LEU A 77 -16.92 14.99 -8.28
N PRO A 78 -17.67 15.49 -7.30
CA PRO A 78 -17.43 16.82 -6.79
C PRO A 78 -16.20 16.82 -5.90
N VAL A 79 -15.37 17.81 -6.20
CA VAL A 79 -14.16 18.22 -5.51
C VAL A 79 -14.50 18.51 -4.04
N VAL A 80 -13.99 17.70 -3.12
CA VAL A 80 -13.88 18.13 -1.71
C VAL A 80 -12.69 19.09 -1.64
N SER A 81 -12.99 20.38 -1.58
CA SER A 81 -12.01 21.40 -1.19
C SER A 81 -11.58 21.13 0.25
N ALA A 82 -10.32 20.75 0.46
CA ALA A 82 -9.72 20.78 1.79
C ALA A 82 -9.67 22.24 2.30
N PRO A 83 -9.88 22.49 3.60
CA PRO A 83 -9.71 23.83 4.14
C PRO A 83 -8.25 24.28 3.96
N ALA A 84 -8.06 25.50 3.47
CA ALA A 84 -6.78 26.16 3.39
C ALA A 84 -6.25 26.44 4.80
N GLY A 85 -5.10 25.85 5.11
CA GLY A 85 -4.39 26.05 6.37
C GLY A 85 -3.28 25.03 6.49
N ALA A 86 -2.08 25.38 6.01
CA ALA A 86 -0.87 24.64 6.33
C ALA A 86 -0.66 24.67 7.86
N PRO A 87 -0.53 23.52 8.55
CA PRO A 87 0.03 23.51 9.89
C PRO A 87 1.57 23.53 9.79
N PRO A 88 2.26 24.01 10.83
CA PRO A 88 3.70 24.23 10.81
C PRO A 88 4.46 22.91 10.70
N THR A 89 5.64 22.98 10.08
CA THR A 89 6.71 21.98 10.18
C THR A 89 7.12 21.86 11.65
N VAL A 90 6.54 20.90 12.36
CA VAL A 90 7.05 20.44 13.65
C VAL A 90 7.92 19.23 13.37
N GLY A 91 9.21 19.32 13.69
CA GLY A 91 10.15 18.21 13.58
C GLY A 91 9.61 16.99 14.32
N ALA A 92 9.23 15.97 13.55
CA ALA A 92 8.81 14.69 14.10
C ALA A 92 10.06 14.01 14.69
N ALA A 93 10.02 13.73 16.00
CA ALA A 93 11.01 12.86 16.63
C ALA A 93 11.03 11.50 15.89
N PRO A 94 12.20 10.87 15.75
CA PRO A 94 12.32 9.60 15.04
C PRO A 94 11.39 8.55 15.64
N ILE A 95 10.58 7.91 14.80
CA ILE A 95 9.77 6.75 15.18
C ILE A 95 10.76 5.62 15.44
N VAL A 96 10.93 5.27 16.71
CA VAL A 96 11.78 4.13 17.10
C VAL A 96 11.02 2.84 16.74
N PRO A 97 11.57 1.97 15.88
CA PRO A 97 10.92 0.69 15.57
C PRO A 97 10.87 -0.19 16.83
N PRO A 98 9.80 -0.97 17.03
CA PRO A 98 9.66 -1.82 18.21
C PRO A 98 10.73 -2.93 18.21
N SER A 99 11.16 -3.36 19.40
CA SER A 99 12.06 -4.50 19.57
C SER A 99 11.50 -5.77 18.90
N PRO A 100 12.36 -6.66 18.37
CA PRO A 100 11.97 -7.93 17.73
C PRO A 100 11.06 -8.84 18.59
N ASP A 101 11.07 -8.65 19.92
CA ASP A 101 10.32 -9.45 20.89
C ASP A 101 8.89 -8.95 21.14
N ALA A 102 8.45 -7.84 20.52
CA ALA A 102 7.20 -7.17 20.90
C ALA A 102 5.93 -7.93 20.48
N GLY A 103 6.06 -9.03 19.72
CA GLY A 103 4.94 -9.80 19.20
C GLY A 103 3.98 -8.96 18.35
N LEU A 104 2.84 -9.55 17.97
CA LEU A 104 1.81 -8.86 17.19
C LEU A 104 1.27 -7.61 17.91
N ASP A 105 1.25 -7.61 19.24
CA ASP A 105 0.74 -6.49 20.04
C ASP A 105 1.61 -5.24 19.92
N GLY A 106 2.94 -5.39 19.85
CA GLY A 106 3.86 -4.27 19.61
C GLY A 106 3.68 -3.64 18.25
N VAL A 107 3.53 -4.47 17.20
CA VAL A 107 3.24 -4.00 15.83
C VAL A 107 1.91 -3.23 15.80
N ILE A 108 0.88 -3.78 16.43
CA ILE A 108 -0.44 -3.14 16.52
C ILE A 108 -0.34 -1.79 17.25
N ALA A 109 0.41 -1.71 18.34
CA ALA A 109 0.55 -0.48 19.12
C ALA A 109 1.18 0.67 18.30
N VAL A 110 2.20 0.37 17.49
CA VAL A 110 2.86 1.37 16.62
C VAL A 110 1.90 1.89 15.56
N TRP A 111 1.24 0.98 14.82
CA TRP A 111 0.28 1.36 13.79
C TRP A 111 -0.95 2.07 14.37
N ARG A 112 -1.44 1.65 15.54
CA ARG A 112 -2.55 2.31 16.23
C ARG A 112 -2.20 3.77 16.54
N LYS A 113 -1.01 4.01 17.09
CA LYS A 113 -0.55 5.38 17.39
C LYS A 113 -0.51 6.24 16.12
N TRP A 114 -0.04 5.69 15.01
CA TRP A 114 -0.02 6.38 13.72
C TRP A 114 -1.43 6.68 13.21
N VAL A 115 -2.35 5.70 13.24
CA VAL A 115 -3.76 5.88 12.85
C VAL A 115 -4.46 6.95 13.70
N LEU A 116 -4.28 6.92 15.02
CA LEU A 116 -4.86 7.93 15.92
C LEU A 116 -4.29 9.33 15.70
N GLY A 117 -3.02 9.43 15.28
CA GLY A 117 -2.41 10.70 14.87
C GLY A 117 -3.07 11.32 13.63
N LEU A 118 -3.65 10.48 12.75
CA LEU A 118 -4.39 10.93 11.56
C LEU A 118 -5.87 11.21 11.86
N ASN A 119 -6.49 10.37 12.71
CA ASN A 119 -7.88 10.55 13.13
C ASN A 119 -8.05 10.38 14.65
N PRO A 120 -7.94 11.47 15.43
CA PRO A 120 -8.07 11.43 16.88
C PRO A 120 -9.51 11.20 17.37
N LYS A 121 -10.50 11.12 16.47
CA LYS A 121 -11.90 10.83 16.83
C LYS A 121 -12.17 9.33 17.02
N LEU A 122 -11.26 8.46 16.56
CA LEU A 122 -11.37 7.03 16.79
C LEU A 122 -11.07 6.72 18.26
N SER A 123 -11.80 5.78 18.84
CA SER A 123 -11.36 5.12 20.07
C SER A 123 -10.14 4.23 19.82
N ASP A 124 -9.38 3.95 20.88
CA ASP A 124 -8.26 3.01 20.82
C ASP A 124 -8.68 1.63 20.28
N GLU A 125 -9.88 1.17 20.65
CA GLU A 125 -10.42 -0.11 20.17
C GLU A 125 -10.71 -0.07 18.67
N GLN A 126 -11.38 0.97 18.17
CA GLN A 126 -11.64 1.14 16.74
C GLN A 126 -10.34 1.20 15.94
N ALA A 127 -9.35 1.99 16.39
CA ALA A 127 -8.05 2.07 15.73
C ALA A 127 -7.32 0.72 15.76
N SER A 128 -7.32 0.01 16.89
CA SER A 128 -6.72 -1.33 17.01
C SER A 128 -7.37 -2.33 16.05
N ASN A 129 -8.71 -2.29 15.92
CA ASN A 129 -9.43 -3.20 15.02
C ASN A 129 -9.15 -2.90 13.55
N ILE A 130 -9.08 -1.63 13.15
CA ILE A 130 -8.66 -1.24 11.80
C ILE A 130 -7.26 -1.81 11.49
N VAL A 131 -6.31 -1.62 12.41
CA VAL A 131 -4.93 -2.14 12.24
C VAL A 131 -4.93 -3.67 12.10
N ARG A 132 -5.67 -4.38 12.95
CA ARG A 132 -5.79 -5.85 12.85
C ARG A 132 -6.36 -6.29 11.50
N TRP A 133 -7.41 -5.64 11.00
CA TRP A 133 -7.99 -5.99 9.71
C TRP A 133 -7.04 -5.68 8.55
N VAL A 134 -6.33 -4.55 8.59
CA VAL A 134 -5.30 -4.24 7.58
C VAL A 134 -4.21 -5.30 7.57
N LEU A 135 -3.65 -5.67 8.72
CA LEU A 135 -2.61 -6.69 8.80
C LEU A 135 -3.12 -8.08 8.39
N HIS A 136 -4.34 -8.43 8.79
CA HIS A 136 -4.97 -9.70 8.40
C HIS A 136 -5.16 -9.80 6.89
N TYR A 137 -5.83 -8.83 6.27
CA TYR A 137 -6.10 -8.85 4.83
C TYR A 137 -4.85 -8.59 3.98
N SER A 138 -3.86 -7.88 4.51
CA SER A 138 -2.51 -7.81 3.91
C SER A 138 -1.93 -9.20 3.68
N GLN A 139 -1.99 -10.07 4.70
CA GLN A 139 -1.52 -11.45 4.58
C GLN A 139 -2.42 -12.30 3.65
N GLN A 140 -3.75 -12.19 3.80
CA GLN A 140 -4.68 -13.00 2.99
C GLN A 140 -4.57 -12.71 1.48
N TYR A 141 -4.43 -11.44 1.10
CA TYR A 141 -4.40 -11.02 -0.31
C TYR A 141 -3.01 -10.75 -0.86
N ASN A 142 -1.97 -11.02 -0.06
CA ASN A 142 -0.58 -10.80 -0.43
C ASN A 142 -0.27 -9.35 -0.88
N VAL A 143 -0.75 -8.37 -0.11
CA VAL A 143 -0.55 -6.94 -0.36
C VAL A 143 0.22 -6.32 0.79
N ASN A 144 1.27 -5.55 0.50
CA ASN A 144 2.06 -4.88 1.53
C ASN A 144 1.19 -3.97 2.42
N HIS A 145 1.17 -4.22 3.73
CA HIS A 145 0.32 -3.47 4.67
C HIS A 145 0.63 -1.97 4.69
N LYS A 146 1.88 -1.55 4.50
CA LYS A 146 2.23 -0.11 4.43
C LYS A 146 1.55 0.58 3.24
N LEU A 147 1.39 -0.12 2.12
CA LEU A 147 0.65 0.40 0.96
C LEU A 147 -0.84 0.54 1.30
N ILE A 148 -1.42 -0.44 1.99
CA ILE A 148 -2.83 -0.39 2.45
C ILE A 148 -3.01 0.78 3.43
N PHE A 149 -2.11 0.95 4.40
CA PHE A 149 -2.16 2.06 5.35
C PHE A 149 -2.04 3.43 4.65
N ALA A 150 -1.14 3.55 3.66
CA ALA A 150 -0.99 4.75 2.85
C ALA A 150 -2.25 5.04 2.02
N LEU A 151 -2.87 4.01 1.45
CA LEU A 151 -4.10 4.16 0.66
C LEU A 151 -5.26 4.65 1.54
N ILE A 152 -5.53 3.99 2.67
CA ILE A 152 -6.63 4.38 3.59
C ILE A 152 -6.48 5.83 4.07
N LYS A 153 -5.25 6.30 4.33
CA LYS A 153 -4.98 7.69 4.68
C LYS A 153 -5.56 8.64 3.63
N TRP A 154 -5.31 8.38 2.35
CA TRP A 154 -5.72 9.27 1.27
C TRP A 154 -7.14 9.06 0.78
N GLU A 155 -7.75 7.91 1.07
CA GLU A 155 -9.17 7.66 0.80
C GLU A 155 -10.09 8.35 1.82
N SER A 156 -9.77 8.24 3.11
CA SER A 156 -10.73 8.63 4.16
C SER A 156 -10.13 9.33 5.36
N TRP A 157 -8.80 9.48 5.43
CA TRP A 157 -8.10 9.88 6.66
C TRP A 157 -8.55 9.04 7.86
N TYR A 158 -8.69 7.72 7.66
CA TYR A 158 -9.17 6.79 8.69
C TYR A 158 -10.56 7.12 9.25
N ASN A 159 -11.43 7.78 8.48
CA ASN A 159 -12.81 8.01 8.86
C ASN A 159 -13.74 6.89 8.35
N PRO A 160 -14.22 5.97 9.21
CA PRO A 160 -15.07 4.85 8.78
C PRO A 160 -16.46 5.31 8.31
N GLY A 161 -16.90 6.52 8.68
CA GLY A 161 -18.15 7.12 8.22
C GLY A 161 -18.01 7.98 6.97
N CYS A 162 -16.85 7.99 6.30
CA CYS A 162 -16.64 8.80 5.10
C CYS A 162 -17.54 8.34 3.95
N VAL A 163 -18.27 9.28 3.35
CA VAL A 163 -19.07 9.05 2.14
C VAL A 163 -18.77 10.16 1.16
N SER A 164 -18.22 9.84 -0.01
CA SER A 164 -18.05 10.80 -1.09
C SER A 164 -19.39 11.15 -1.71
N HIS A 165 -19.46 12.28 -2.39
CA HIS A 165 -20.67 12.70 -3.09
C HIS A 165 -21.07 11.76 -4.25
N ALA A 166 -20.13 10.95 -4.76
CA ALA A 166 -20.42 9.91 -5.75
C ALA A 166 -20.82 8.57 -5.11
N GLY A 167 -20.86 8.51 -3.79
CA GLY A 167 -21.28 7.34 -3.02
C GLY A 167 -20.16 6.38 -2.63
N ALA A 168 -18.89 6.73 -2.87
CA ALA A 168 -17.77 5.97 -2.34
C ALA A 168 -17.84 5.97 -0.80
N THR A 169 -17.74 4.81 -0.16
CA THR A 169 -18.08 4.66 1.26
C THR A 169 -16.97 3.99 2.06
N GLY A 170 -16.78 4.44 3.30
CA GLY A 170 -15.93 3.80 4.31
C GLY A 170 -14.45 4.17 4.19
N LEU A 171 -13.60 3.37 4.84
CA LEU A 171 -12.16 3.60 4.99
C LEU A 171 -11.40 3.56 3.67
N MET A 172 -11.78 2.62 2.79
CA MET A 172 -11.16 2.38 1.49
C MET A 172 -12.01 2.89 0.31
N GLN A 173 -13.04 3.71 0.63
CA GLN A 173 -13.88 4.43 -0.34
C GLN A 173 -14.39 3.53 -1.49
N LEU A 174 -15.00 2.40 -1.15
CA LEU A 174 -15.57 1.51 -2.15
C LEU A 174 -16.79 2.16 -2.82
N MET A 175 -16.76 2.25 -4.15
CA MET A 175 -17.93 2.65 -4.93
C MET A 175 -19.04 1.60 -4.81
N PRO A 176 -20.34 1.99 -4.88
CA PRO A 176 -21.44 1.04 -4.70
C PRO A 176 -21.43 -0.13 -5.70
N GLY A 177 -20.97 0.09 -6.93
CA GLY A 177 -20.81 -0.96 -7.93
C GLY A 177 -19.73 -1.97 -7.55
N THR A 178 -18.57 -1.48 -7.10
CA THR A 178 -17.43 -2.30 -6.64
C THR A 178 -17.80 -3.11 -5.39
N ALA A 179 -18.46 -2.48 -4.41
CA ALA A 179 -18.90 -3.20 -3.21
C ALA A 179 -19.87 -4.35 -3.55
N ARG A 180 -20.80 -4.13 -4.49
CA ARG A 180 -21.71 -5.18 -4.98
C ARG A 180 -20.98 -6.30 -5.71
N SER A 181 -20.02 -6.00 -6.58
CA SER A 181 -19.28 -7.04 -7.30
C SER A 181 -18.43 -7.90 -6.37
N LEU A 182 -17.95 -7.34 -5.26
CA LEU A 182 -17.17 -8.02 -4.25
C LEU A 182 -18.04 -8.71 -3.17
N GLY A 183 -19.35 -8.48 -3.15
CA GLY A 183 -20.26 -9.06 -2.17
C GLY A 183 -20.09 -8.52 -0.74
N VAL A 184 -19.60 -7.28 -0.60
CA VAL A 184 -19.31 -6.65 0.72
C VAL A 184 -20.28 -5.51 1.04
N ASP A 185 -20.57 -5.31 2.33
CA ASP A 185 -21.19 -4.09 2.85
C ASP A 185 -20.12 -3.02 3.10
N PRO A 186 -20.08 -1.92 2.30
CA PRO A 186 -19.02 -0.93 2.43
C PRO A 186 -19.17 -0.07 3.70
N ARG A 187 -20.29 -0.15 4.44
CA ARG A 187 -20.45 0.51 5.75
C ARG A 187 -19.90 -0.30 6.92
N ASN A 188 -19.72 -1.60 6.73
CA ASN A 188 -19.06 -2.45 7.72
C ASN A 188 -17.54 -2.26 7.61
N VAL A 189 -16.89 -1.83 8.70
CA VAL A 189 -15.45 -1.51 8.70
C VAL A 189 -14.58 -2.67 8.24
N GLN A 190 -14.84 -3.88 8.72
CA GLN A 190 -14.07 -5.06 8.35
C GLN A 190 -14.24 -5.38 6.86
N GLN A 191 -15.49 -5.48 6.39
CA GLN A 191 -15.78 -5.82 4.99
C GLN A 191 -15.33 -4.73 4.02
N ASN A 192 -15.34 -3.46 4.44
CA ASN A 192 -14.81 -2.35 3.64
C ASN A 192 -13.29 -2.48 3.43
N ILE A 193 -12.55 -2.82 4.50
CA ILE A 193 -11.11 -3.07 4.39
C ILE A 193 -10.85 -4.32 3.53
N GLU A 194 -11.58 -5.42 3.77
CA GLU A 194 -11.48 -6.64 2.97
C GLU A 194 -11.67 -6.36 1.47
N GLY A 195 -12.79 -5.73 1.11
CA GLY A 195 -13.13 -5.44 -0.27
C GLY A 195 -12.13 -4.49 -0.93
N GLY A 196 -11.65 -3.46 -0.22
CA GLY A 196 -10.63 -2.56 -0.74
C GLY A 196 -9.28 -3.25 -0.94
N VAL A 197 -8.84 -4.08 0.00
CA VAL A 197 -7.57 -4.83 -0.13
C VAL A 197 -7.67 -5.87 -1.25
N HIS A 198 -8.80 -6.57 -1.35
CA HIS A 198 -9.07 -7.50 -2.45
C HIS A 198 -8.99 -6.79 -3.80
N TYR A 199 -9.72 -5.67 -3.96
CA TYR A 199 -9.73 -4.91 -5.21
C TYR A 199 -8.33 -4.39 -5.57
N LEU A 200 -7.56 -3.90 -4.59
CA LEU A 200 -6.17 -3.49 -4.80
C LEU A 200 -5.29 -4.65 -5.25
N SER A 201 -5.45 -5.84 -4.65
CA SER A 201 -4.73 -7.06 -5.03
C SER A 201 -5.01 -7.46 -6.48
N GLU A 202 -6.28 -7.42 -6.91
CA GLU A 202 -6.64 -7.64 -8.32
C GLU A 202 -5.91 -6.68 -9.26
N GLN A 203 -5.81 -5.39 -8.89
CA GLN A 203 -5.11 -4.41 -9.72
C GLN A 203 -3.60 -4.66 -9.76
N LEU A 204 -2.99 -5.08 -8.65
CA LEU A 204 -1.57 -5.45 -8.62
C LEU A 204 -1.29 -6.67 -9.49
N GLU A 205 -2.17 -7.68 -9.47
CA GLU A 205 -2.01 -8.91 -10.25
C GLU A 205 -2.10 -8.65 -11.76
N ILE A 206 -2.99 -7.73 -12.21
CA ILE A 206 -3.07 -7.31 -13.62
C ILE A 206 -1.71 -6.83 -14.16
N TYR A 207 -0.91 -6.17 -13.33
CA TYR A 207 0.40 -5.63 -13.69
C TYR A 207 1.57 -6.41 -13.10
N ARG A 208 1.39 -7.68 -12.72
CA ARG A 208 2.45 -8.52 -12.12
C ARG A 208 3.74 -8.62 -12.94
N ASN A 209 3.64 -8.48 -14.27
CA ASN A 209 4.77 -8.56 -15.20
C ASN A 209 5.50 -7.21 -15.39
N ARG A 210 5.06 -6.15 -14.70
CA ARG A 210 5.73 -4.85 -14.70
C ARG A 210 6.77 -4.79 -13.57
N PRO A 211 7.81 -3.94 -13.69
CA PRO A 211 8.66 -3.57 -12.57
C PRO A 211 7.84 -3.16 -11.34
N ASN A 212 8.32 -3.48 -10.15
CA ASN A 212 7.55 -3.31 -8.91
C ASN A 212 7.02 -1.88 -8.71
N TYR A 213 7.84 -0.86 -8.99
CA TYR A 213 7.43 0.54 -8.89
C TYR A 213 6.26 0.83 -9.85
N GLU A 214 6.39 0.47 -11.13
CA GLU A 214 5.40 0.71 -12.17
C GLU A 214 4.10 -0.04 -11.87
N ARG A 215 4.21 -1.30 -11.41
CA ARG A 215 3.08 -2.13 -10.97
C ARG A 215 2.26 -1.42 -9.89
N VAL A 216 2.91 -0.85 -8.87
CA VAL A 216 2.22 -0.12 -7.80
C VAL A 216 1.55 1.14 -8.33
N LEU A 217 2.25 1.94 -9.14
CA LEU A 217 1.68 3.18 -9.69
C LEU A 217 0.45 2.91 -10.58
N LEU A 218 0.50 1.87 -11.41
CA LEU A 218 -0.62 1.46 -12.26
C LEU A 218 -1.78 0.87 -11.46
N ALA A 219 -1.49 0.09 -10.41
CA ALA A 219 -2.53 -0.43 -9.53
C ALA A 219 -3.27 0.71 -8.80
N LEU A 220 -2.54 1.70 -8.28
CA LEU A 220 -3.13 2.90 -7.66
C LEU A 220 -3.94 3.73 -8.66
N ALA A 221 -3.46 3.86 -9.90
CA ALA A 221 -4.21 4.53 -10.97
C ALA A 221 -5.50 3.78 -11.30
N CYS A 222 -5.48 2.44 -11.37
CA CYS A 222 -6.69 1.63 -11.55
C CYS A 222 -7.64 1.74 -10.36
N TYR A 223 -7.11 1.82 -9.14
CA TYR A 223 -7.92 1.95 -7.93
C TYR A 223 -8.72 3.25 -7.96
N ASN A 224 -8.09 4.37 -8.32
CA ASN A 224 -8.71 5.69 -8.34
C ASN A 224 -9.53 5.98 -9.62
N ALA A 225 -8.97 5.77 -10.81
CA ALA A 225 -9.61 6.14 -12.09
C ALA A 225 -10.43 5.00 -12.71
N GLY A 226 -10.30 3.79 -12.18
CA GLY A 226 -10.83 2.57 -12.77
C GLY A 226 -9.93 1.97 -13.86
N PRO A 227 -9.90 0.63 -13.99
CA PRO A 227 -9.00 -0.06 -14.92
C PRO A 227 -9.25 0.27 -16.39
N ASN A 228 -10.49 0.60 -16.76
CA ASN A 228 -10.80 1.02 -18.13
C ASN A 228 -10.14 2.36 -18.52
N ALA A 229 -9.96 3.28 -17.58
CA ALA A 229 -9.29 4.55 -17.85
C ALA A 229 -7.80 4.33 -18.10
N VAL A 230 -7.15 3.52 -17.27
CA VAL A 230 -5.74 3.14 -17.41
C VAL A 230 -5.50 2.37 -18.71
N LYS A 231 -6.39 1.45 -19.08
CA LYS A 231 -6.33 0.72 -20.35
C LYS A 231 -6.44 1.66 -21.56
N ARG A 232 -7.37 2.63 -21.53
CA ARG A 232 -7.49 3.66 -22.60
C ARG A 232 -6.25 4.55 -22.69
N ALA A 233 -5.57 4.78 -21.58
CA ALA A 233 -4.30 5.50 -21.52
C ALA A 233 -3.09 4.66 -21.95
N GLY A 234 -3.30 3.45 -22.50
CA GLY A 234 -2.21 2.60 -22.98
C GLY A 234 -1.47 1.84 -21.87
N ASN A 235 -2.15 1.55 -20.74
CA ASN A 235 -1.53 1.00 -19.53
C ASN A 235 -0.48 1.94 -18.91
N CYS A 236 -0.79 3.23 -18.92
CA CYS A 236 -0.03 4.29 -18.25
C CYS A 236 -0.94 5.01 -17.25
N VAL A 237 -0.36 5.72 -16.28
CA VAL A 237 -1.13 6.61 -15.40
C VAL A 237 -1.86 7.65 -16.28
N PRO A 238 -3.21 7.70 -16.27
CA PRO A 238 -3.95 8.62 -17.12
C PRO A 238 -3.58 10.08 -16.84
N ASN A 239 -3.66 10.93 -17.87
CA ASN A 239 -3.49 12.38 -17.70
C ASN A 239 -4.74 13.03 -17.08
N ILE A 240 -5.13 12.53 -15.91
CA ILE A 240 -6.21 13.03 -15.05
C ILE A 240 -5.52 13.63 -13.83
N THR A 241 -5.73 14.94 -13.60
CA THR A 241 -5.05 15.68 -12.53
C THR A 241 -5.25 15.04 -11.16
N GLU A 242 -6.48 14.64 -10.86
CA GLU A 242 -6.83 13.95 -9.61
C GLU A 242 -6.05 12.63 -9.46
N THR A 243 -6.08 11.77 -10.48
CA THR A 243 -5.38 10.47 -10.46
C THR A 243 -3.87 10.63 -10.31
N ARG A 244 -3.24 11.55 -11.04
CA ARG A 244 -1.80 11.83 -10.89
C ARG A 244 -1.46 12.33 -9.48
N SER A 245 -2.33 13.16 -8.90
CA SER A 245 -2.19 13.63 -7.52
C SER A 245 -2.32 12.49 -6.52
N TYR A 246 -3.34 11.67 -6.69
CA TYR A 246 -3.61 10.50 -5.86
C TYR A 246 -2.45 9.50 -5.86
N VAL A 247 -1.98 9.09 -7.05
CA VAL A 247 -0.86 8.16 -7.21
C VAL A 247 0.38 8.69 -6.48
N ARG A 248 0.76 9.95 -6.71
CA ARG A 248 1.91 10.59 -6.05
C ARG A 248 1.77 10.60 -4.52
N LYS A 249 0.58 10.94 -4.02
CA LYS A 249 0.29 11.05 -2.59
C LYS A 249 0.40 9.70 -1.88
N VAL A 250 -0.23 8.67 -2.43
CA VAL A 250 -0.22 7.32 -1.86
C VAL A 250 1.17 6.71 -1.96
N SER A 251 1.84 6.80 -3.12
CA SER A 251 3.20 6.27 -3.29
C SER A 251 4.21 7.00 -2.40
N GLY A 252 4.07 8.31 -2.22
CA GLY A 252 4.90 9.11 -1.32
C GLY A 252 4.74 8.68 0.15
N THR A 253 3.51 8.57 0.64
CA THR A 253 3.27 8.07 2.01
C THR A 253 3.74 6.62 2.16
N PHE A 254 3.55 5.77 1.17
CA PHE A 254 4.05 4.38 1.22
C PHE A 254 5.58 4.33 1.36
N TYR A 255 6.30 5.16 0.59
CA TYR A 255 7.75 5.29 0.70
C TYR A 255 8.19 5.83 2.06
N GLU A 256 7.54 6.87 2.58
CA GLU A 256 7.82 7.40 3.92
C GLU A 256 7.67 6.34 5.01
N LEU A 257 6.61 5.52 4.96
CA LEU A 257 6.39 4.42 5.91
C LEU A 257 7.47 3.34 5.79
N HIS A 258 7.97 3.09 4.59
CA HIS A 258 9.09 2.17 4.35
C HIS A 258 10.39 2.71 4.97
N GLN A 259 10.75 3.95 4.64
CA GLN A 259 11.98 4.61 5.11
C GLN A 259 12.00 4.81 6.62
N ALA A 260 10.83 5.05 7.24
CA ALA A 260 10.70 5.19 8.68
C ALA A 260 10.85 3.84 9.43
N GLY A 261 11.03 2.73 8.73
CA GLY A 261 11.13 1.41 9.36
C GLY A 261 9.86 1.02 10.11
N MET A 262 8.69 1.48 9.65
CA MET A 262 7.42 1.06 10.24
C MET A 262 7.35 -0.48 10.21
N PRO A 263 6.89 -1.13 11.29
CA PRO A 263 6.85 -2.58 11.37
C PRO A 263 5.89 -3.19 10.35
#